data_AF-A0A354XCV9-F1
#
_entry.id   AF-A0A354XCV9-F1
#
_cell.length_a   1.000
_cell.length_b   1.000
_cell.length_c   1.000
_cell.angle_alpha   90.00
_cell.angle_beta   90.00
_cell.angle_gamma   90.00
#
_symmetry.space_group_name_H-M   'P 1'
#
loop_
_entity.id
_entity.type
_entity.pdbx_description
1 polymer ?
#
loop_
_entity_poly.entity_id
_entity_poly.type
_entity_poly.pdbx_seq_one_letter_code
_entity_poly.pdbx_strand_id
1 'polypeptide(L)'
;MAKKFDWDRVGLDFGNWEEEKIWALDLPVVEMDIADLIWHFDAPFWPSDHGERWAITPWDVIHEKEGTLNEQKNMEHADLKYPIDILQNKDRWLILDGIHRLAKSYKLGYSKVNVRMIPREKLSEIIVSDSIELP
;
A
#
# COMPACT_ATOMS: atom_id res chain seq x y z
N MET A 1 -2.46 11.85 18.73
CA MET A 1 -1.66 12.71 17.81
C MET A 1 -1.19 11.84 16.67
N ALA A 2 -1.39 12.25 15.41
CA ALA A 2 -0.85 11.53 14.26
C ALA A 2 0.68 11.39 14.40
N LYS A 3 1.24 10.25 13.99
CA LYS A 3 2.70 10.08 13.95
C LYS A 3 3.28 11.15 13.01
N LYS A 4 4.29 11.90 13.46
CA LYS A 4 5.03 12.81 12.57
C LYS A 4 5.73 11.96 11.51
N PHE A 5 5.26 12.08 10.27
CA PHE A 5 5.80 11.39 9.11
C PHE A 5 6.00 12.40 7.99
N ASP A 6 7.04 12.21 7.18
CA ASP A 6 7.36 13.07 6.04
C ASP A 6 6.51 12.67 4.82
N TRP A 7 5.30 13.23 4.75
CA TRP A 7 4.30 12.90 3.73
C TRP A 7 4.71 13.30 2.32
N ASP A 8 5.55 14.33 2.17
CA ASP A 8 6.05 14.79 0.87
C ASP A 8 6.80 13.68 0.12
N ARG A 9 7.37 12.73 0.86
CA ARG A 9 8.14 11.62 0.30
C ARG A 9 7.31 10.41 -0.12
N VAL A 10 6.04 10.29 0.28
CA VAL A 10 5.23 9.09 -0.07
C VAL A 10 4.96 9.03 -1.57
N GLY A 11 4.67 10.16 -2.20
CA GLY A 11 4.39 10.21 -3.64
C GLY A 11 2.94 9.96 -4.02
N LEU A 12 1.97 10.38 -3.20
CA LEU A 12 0.54 10.39 -3.53
C LEU A 12 0.11 11.68 -4.25
N ASP A 13 0.93 12.17 -5.20
CA ASP A 13 0.86 13.51 -5.78
C ASP A 13 0.24 13.56 -7.19
N PHE A 14 -0.50 12.53 -7.60
CA PHE A 14 -1.05 12.42 -8.96
C PHE A 14 -2.58 12.25 -9.03
N GLY A 15 -3.28 12.11 -7.90
CA GLY A 15 -4.74 11.93 -7.88
C GLY A 15 -5.18 10.70 -7.08
N ASN A 16 -6.47 10.67 -6.73
CA ASN A 16 -7.12 9.47 -6.23
C ASN A 16 -7.43 8.50 -7.38
N TRP A 17 -7.36 7.20 -7.10
CA TRP A 17 -7.64 6.14 -8.07
C TRP A 17 -8.76 5.22 -7.56
N GLU A 18 -9.34 4.45 -8.50
CA GLU A 18 -10.26 3.34 -8.19
C GLU A 18 -9.55 2.01 -8.42
N GLU A 19 -9.61 1.12 -7.44
CA GLU A 19 -8.97 -0.19 -7.48
C GLU A 19 -9.54 -1.05 -8.61
N GLU A 20 -10.86 -1.01 -8.82
CA GLU A 20 -11.53 -1.79 -9.87
C GLU A 20 -11.02 -1.45 -11.27
N LYS A 21 -10.64 -0.19 -11.50
CA LYS A 21 -10.04 0.24 -12.77
C LYS A 21 -8.63 -0.28 -12.94
N ILE A 22 -7.85 -0.34 -11.85
CA ILE A 22 -6.53 -1.00 -11.85
C ILE A 22 -6.70 -2.48 -12.17
N TRP A 23 -7.68 -3.14 -11.55
CA TRP A 23 -7.92 -4.56 -11.73
C TRP A 23 -8.35 -4.93 -13.15
N ALA A 24 -9.04 -4.02 -13.84
CA ALA A 24 -9.45 -4.19 -15.24
C ALA A 24 -8.29 -4.06 -16.25
N LEU A 25 -7.10 -3.59 -15.83
CA LEU A 25 -5.94 -3.51 -16.71
C LEU A 25 -5.37 -4.91 -16.98
N ASP A 26 -5.31 -5.27 -18.26
CA ASP A 26 -4.63 -6.47 -18.74
C ASP A 26 -3.12 -6.24 -18.79
N LEU A 27 -2.46 -6.50 -17.66
CA LEU A 27 -1.02 -6.34 -17.48
C LEU A 27 -0.43 -7.61 -16.86
N PRO A 28 0.83 -7.95 -17.19
CA PRO A 28 1.46 -9.13 -16.64
C PRO A 28 1.73 -8.98 -15.14
N VAL A 29 1.69 -10.12 -14.45
CA VAL A 29 2.15 -10.26 -13.07
C VAL A 29 3.58 -10.81 -13.08
N VAL A 30 4.46 -10.20 -12.30
CA VAL A 30 5.87 -10.59 -12.17
C VAL A 30 6.26 -10.70 -10.70
N GLU A 31 7.31 -11.46 -10.39
CA GLU A 31 7.87 -11.50 -9.04
C GLU A 31 8.79 -10.30 -8.78
N MET A 32 8.72 -9.75 -7.57
CA MET A 32 9.58 -8.66 -7.07
C MET A 32 10.06 -8.99 -5.67
N ASP A 33 11.27 -8.56 -5.31
CA ASP A 33 11.77 -8.69 -3.95
C ASP A 33 10.99 -7.76 -3.01
N ILE A 34 10.54 -8.29 -1.87
CA ILE A 34 9.77 -7.52 -0.88
C ILE A 34 10.57 -6.29 -0.40
N ALA A 35 11.91 -6.40 -0.37
CA ALA A 35 12.81 -5.33 0.04
C ALA A 35 12.63 -4.02 -0.76
N ASP A 36 12.16 -4.09 -2.00
CA ASP A 36 11.89 -2.92 -2.84
C ASP A 36 10.62 -2.16 -2.41
N LEU A 37 9.75 -2.79 -1.61
CA LEU A 37 8.44 -2.27 -1.22
C LEU A 37 8.29 -2.02 0.29
N ILE A 38 9.14 -2.60 1.16
CA ILE A 38 8.99 -2.45 2.62
C ILE A 38 9.15 -1.02 3.13
N TRP A 39 9.65 -0.08 2.32
CA TRP A 39 9.69 1.34 2.71
C TRP A 39 8.30 1.87 3.07
N HIS A 40 7.22 1.32 2.51
CA HIS A 40 5.84 1.64 2.86
C HIS A 40 5.51 1.34 4.33
N PHE A 41 6.24 0.40 4.96
CA PHE A 41 5.97 -0.01 6.33
C PHE A 41 6.29 1.08 7.35
N ASP A 42 7.04 2.10 6.97
CA ASP A 42 7.35 3.24 7.82
C ASP A 42 6.23 4.30 7.84
N ALA A 43 5.34 4.28 6.85
CA ALA A 43 4.28 5.28 6.68
C ALA A 43 2.98 4.85 7.40
N PRO A 44 2.33 5.76 8.14
CA PRO A 44 1.14 5.41 8.91
C PRO A 44 -0.11 5.49 8.04
N PHE A 45 -0.26 4.60 7.07
CA PHE A 45 -1.37 4.65 6.11
C PHE A 45 -2.75 4.41 6.71
N TRP A 46 -2.82 3.63 7.80
CA TRP A 46 -4.09 3.13 8.30
C TRP A 46 -4.62 3.93 9.49
N PRO A 47 -5.95 3.97 9.67
CA PRO A 47 -6.53 4.53 10.88
C PRO A 47 -6.29 3.62 12.09
N SER A 48 -6.37 4.16 13.29
CA SER A 48 -6.43 3.35 14.52
C SER A 48 -7.81 2.71 14.73
N ASP A 49 -7.87 1.71 15.62
CA ASP A 49 -9.16 1.16 16.10
C ASP A 49 -10.04 2.23 16.79
N HIS A 50 -9.44 3.36 17.22
CA HIS A 50 -10.14 4.50 17.80
C HIS A 50 -10.54 5.57 16.76
N GLY A 51 -10.23 5.34 15.49
CA GLY A 51 -10.62 6.21 14.37
C GLY A 51 -9.65 7.35 14.07
N GLU A 52 -8.47 7.39 14.71
CA GLU A 52 -7.45 8.37 14.33
C GLU A 52 -6.91 8.04 12.94
N ARG A 53 -7.15 8.92 11.97
CA ARG A 53 -6.58 8.79 10.63
C ARG A 53 -5.06 8.92 10.68
N TRP A 54 -4.39 8.22 9.77
CA TRP A 54 -2.95 8.32 9.56
C TRP A 54 -2.11 7.98 10.81
N ALA A 55 -2.52 6.93 11.52
CA ALA A 55 -1.99 6.61 12.85
C ALA A 55 -1.16 5.33 12.87
N ILE A 56 -1.54 4.34 12.06
CA ILE A 56 -1.01 2.99 12.11
C ILE A 56 -0.14 2.71 10.89
N THR A 57 1.07 2.23 11.19
CA THR A 57 2.00 1.71 10.20
C THR A 57 1.85 0.20 10.03
N PRO A 58 2.21 -0.38 8.88
CA PRO A 58 2.35 -1.83 8.74
C PRO A 58 3.25 -2.47 9.79
N TRP A 59 4.32 -1.79 10.23
CA TRP A 59 5.14 -2.27 11.34
C TRP A 59 4.35 -2.40 12.65
N ASP A 60 3.44 -1.50 12.96
CA ASP A 60 2.63 -1.59 14.18
C ASP A 60 1.70 -2.82 14.13
N VAL A 61 1.11 -3.09 12.97
CA VAL A 61 0.21 -4.24 12.74
C VAL A 61 0.98 -5.57 12.82
N ILE A 62 2.14 -5.65 12.16
CA ILE A 62 2.98 -6.86 12.18
C ILE A 62 3.43 -7.21 13.60
N HIS A 63 3.76 -6.19 14.41
CA HIS A 63 4.16 -6.35 15.81
C HIS A 63 2.98 -6.33 16.80
N GLU A 64 1.74 -6.42 16.32
CA GLU A 64 0.53 -6.59 17.11
C GLU A 64 0.34 -5.52 18.21
N LYS A 65 0.69 -4.27 17.90
CA LYS A 65 0.55 -3.16 18.86
C LYS A 65 -0.93 -2.92 19.22
N GLU A 66 -1.16 -2.40 20.42
CA GLU A 66 -2.50 -2.00 20.85
C GLU A 66 -3.13 -1.00 19.87
N GLY A 67 -4.44 -1.16 19.64
CA GLY A 67 -5.22 -0.30 18.74
C GLY A 67 -5.08 -0.66 17.25
N THR A 68 -4.46 -1.79 16.90
CA THR A 68 -4.23 -2.24 15.51
C THR A 68 -5.09 -3.45 15.10
N LEU A 69 -6.06 -3.88 15.91
CA LEU A 69 -6.76 -5.15 15.75
C LEU A 69 -7.55 -5.24 14.46
N ASN A 70 -8.18 -4.14 14.01
CA ASN A 70 -8.91 -4.14 12.74
C ASN A 70 -7.97 -4.37 11.56
N GLU A 71 -6.81 -3.71 11.55
CA GLU A 71 -5.84 -3.85 10.47
C GLU A 71 -5.09 -5.19 10.51
N GLN A 72 -4.91 -5.79 11.69
CA GLN A 72 -4.44 -7.17 11.82
C GLN A 72 -5.41 -8.15 11.14
N LYS A 73 -6.72 -8.01 11.38
CA LYS A 73 -7.74 -8.84 10.71
C LYS A 73 -7.75 -8.62 9.20
N ASN A 74 -7.65 -7.38 8.73
CA ASN A 74 -7.57 -7.07 7.30
C ASN A 74 -6.33 -7.72 6.67
N MET A 75 -5.17 -7.61 7.33
CA MET A 75 -3.94 -8.27 6.92
C MET A 75 -4.12 -9.79 6.88
N GLU A 76 -4.67 -10.43 7.91
CA GLU A 76 -4.87 -11.88 7.95
C GLU A 76 -5.81 -12.39 6.87
N HIS A 77 -6.88 -11.66 6.56
CA HIS A 77 -7.84 -12.02 5.51
C HIS A 77 -7.37 -11.68 4.09
N ALA A 78 -6.30 -10.91 3.93
CA ALA A 78 -5.79 -10.55 2.60
C ALA A 78 -5.39 -11.81 1.81
N ASP A 79 -5.96 -11.99 0.62
CA ASP A 79 -5.67 -13.12 -0.25
C ASP A 79 -4.39 -12.87 -1.07
N LEU A 80 -3.37 -13.70 -0.84
CA LEU A 80 -2.06 -13.60 -1.49
C LEU A 80 -2.05 -14.15 -2.93
N LYS A 81 -3.17 -14.71 -3.42
CA LYS A 81 -3.33 -15.09 -4.82
C LYS A 81 -3.31 -13.88 -5.74
N TYR A 82 -3.74 -12.71 -5.26
CA TYR A 82 -3.79 -11.48 -6.03
C TYR A 82 -2.48 -10.70 -5.93
N PRO A 83 -2.01 -10.06 -7.03
CA PRO A 83 -0.78 -9.29 -7.01
C PRO A 83 -0.90 -8.02 -6.16
N ILE A 84 0.23 -7.40 -5.87
CA ILE A 84 0.31 -6.03 -5.36
C ILE A 84 0.42 -5.09 -6.56
N ASP A 85 -0.44 -4.09 -6.63
CA ASP A 85 -0.46 -3.12 -7.72
C ASP A 85 0.46 -1.96 -7.41
N ILE A 86 1.44 -1.70 -8.28
CA ILE A 86 2.49 -0.72 -8.04
C ILE A 86 2.70 0.25 -9.20
N LEU A 87 3.16 1.45 -8.91
CA LEU A 87 3.49 2.50 -9.86
C LEU A 87 4.87 3.08 -9.53
N GLN A 88 5.71 3.34 -10.53
CA GLN A 88 6.94 4.08 -10.30
C GLN A 88 6.62 5.57 -10.08
N ASN A 89 6.93 6.10 -8.89
CA ASN A 89 6.80 7.52 -8.58
C ASN A 89 7.91 8.02 -7.65
N LYS A 90 8.41 9.24 -7.88
CA LYS A 90 9.53 9.85 -7.13
C LYS A 90 10.71 8.87 -6.91
N ASP A 91 11.14 8.22 -8.01
CA ASP A 91 12.24 7.24 -8.07
C ASP A 91 12.07 5.97 -7.23
N ARG A 92 10.84 5.63 -6.81
CA ARG A 92 10.52 4.41 -6.06
C ARG A 92 9.22 3.77 -6.55
N TRP A 93 9.03 2.49 -6.20
CA TRP A 93 7.74 1.82 -6.38
C TRP A 93 6.78 2.23 -5.29
N LEU A 94 5.63 2.78 -5.66
CA LEU A 94 4.51 3.12 -4.80
C LEU A 94 3.40 2.08 -4.95
N ILE A 95 2.86 1.60 -3.85
CA ILE A 95 1.72 0.69 -3.82
C ILE A 95 0.43 1.48 -4.01
N LEU A 96 -0.35 1.08 -5.02
CA LEU A 96 -1.70 1.57 -5.27
C LEU A 96 -2.75 0.67 -4.62
N ASP A 97 -2.52 -0.64 -4.58
CA ASP A 97 -3.35 -1.61 -3.87
C ASP A 97 -2.50 -2.79 -3.40
N GLY A 98 -2.84 -3.33 -2.22
CA GLY A 98 -2.23 -4.55 -1.69
C GLY A 98 -1.24 -4.35 -0.56
N ILE A 99 -1.27 -3.23 0.15
CA ILE A 99 -0.39 -3.02 1.32
C ILE A 99 -0.60 -4.06 2.43
N HIS A 100 -1.85 -4.52 2.66
CA HIS A 100 -2.13 -5.65 3.55
C HIS A 100 -1.55 -6.97 3.05
N ARG A 101 -1.56 -7.20 1.72
CA ARG A 101 -0.96 -8.39 1.10
C ARG A 101 0.56 -8.38 1.28
N LEU A 102 1.20 -7.21 1.15
CA LEU A 102 2.63 -7.05 1.44
C LEU A 102 2.94 -7.34 2.91
N ALA A 103 2.19 -6.73 3.85
CA ALA A 103 2.39 -6.93 5.29
C ALA A 103 2.23 -8.40 5.69
N LYS A 104 1.19 -9.08 5.19
CA LYS A 104 0.98 -10.51 5.40
C LYS A 104 2.13 -11.32 4.81
N SER A 105 2.57 -11.01 3.59
CA SER A 105 3.65 -11.75 2.94
C SER A 105 4.96 -11.66 3.71
N TYR A 106 5.28 -10.46 4.21
CA TYR A 106 6.42 -10.26 5.09
C TYR A 106 6.28 -11.03 6.41
N LYS A 107 5.11 -10.94 7.10
CA LYS A 107 4.87 -11.66 8.37
C LYS A 107 5.02 -13.18 8.22
N LEU A 108 4.68 -13.73 7.05
CA LEU A 108 4.84 -15.15 6.72
C LEU A 108 6.28 -15.55 6.30
N GLY A 109 7.20 -14.60 6.20
CA GLY A 109 8.61 -14.86 5.88
C GLY A 109 8.92 -15.03 4.39
N TYR A 110 8.03 -14.60 3.48
CA TYR A 110 8.36 -14.56 2.06
C TYR A 110 9.43 -13.51 1.78
N SER A 111 10.31 -13.76 0.82
CA SER A 111 11.28 -12.78 0.32
C SER A 111 10.81 -12.07 -0.95
N LYS A 112 9.81 -12.64 -1.63
CA LYS A 112 9.27 -12.17 -2.91
C LYS A 112 7.76 -12.08 -2.87
N VAL A 113 7.21 -11.21 -3.71
CA VAL A 113 5.77 -11.02 -3.93
C VAL A 113 5.47 -10.93 -5.42
N ASN A 114 4.25 -11.32 -5.78
CA ASN A 114 3.71 -11.07 -7.10
C ASN A 114 3.25 -9.61 -7.18
N VAL A 115 3.69 -8.90 -8.21
CA VAL A 115 3.33 -7.51 -8.46
C VAL A 115 2.79 -7.34 -9.87
N ARG A 116 1.91 -6.36 -10.05
CA ARG A 116 1.50 -5.85 -11.35
C ARG A 116 1.93 -4.38 -11.44
N MET A 117 2.84 -4.11 -12.37
CA MET A 117 3.40 -2.77 -12.56
C MET A 117 2.49 -1.96 -13.47
N ILE A 118 1.92 -0.88 -12.95
CA ILE A 118 1.07 0.04 -13.68
C ILE A 118 1.96 1.06 -14.40
N PRO A 119 2.00 1.06 -15.73
CA PRO A 119 2.74 2.06 -16.48
C PRO A 119 2.18 3.46 -16.22
N ARG A 120 3.05 4.46 -16.14
CA ARG A 120 2.64 5.83 -15.78
C ARG A 120 1.67 6.42 -16.81
N GLU A 121 1.78 6.02 -18.07
CA GLU A 121 0.88 6.37 -19.16
C GLU A 121 -0.55 5.85 -18.96
N LYS A 122 -0.77 4.83 -18.12
CA LYS A 122 -2.10 4.31 -17.77
C LYS A 122 -2.75 5.05 -16.60
N LEU A 123 -2.07 6.03 -15.99
CA LEU A 123 -2.62 6.78 -14.85
C LEU A 123 -3.96 7.45 -15.17
N SER A 124 -4.10 8.04 -16.36
CA SER A 124 -5.36 8.67 -16.78
C SER A 124 -6.52 7.69 -16.93
N GLU A 125 -6.26 6.38 -17.02
CA GLU A 125 -7.30 5.36 -17.09
C GLU A 125 -7.87 5.05 -15.69
N ILE A 126 -7.11 5.29 -14.61
CA ILE A 126 -7.46 4.86 -13.24
C ILE A 126 -7.77 6.03 -12.29
N ILE A 127 -7.25 7.23 -12.56
CA ILE A 127 -7.48 8.42 -11.74
C ILE A 127 -8.94 8.88 -11.88
N VAL A 128 -9.55 9.27 -10.76
CA VAL A 128 -10.96 9.70 -10.70
C VAL A 128 -11.18 11.06 -10.05
N SER A 129 -10.22 11.55 -9.28
CA SER A 129 -10.31 12.88 -8.66
C SER A 129 -8.93 13.39 -8.25
N ASP A 130 -8.89 14.62 -7.73
CA ASP A 130 -7.69 15.26 -7.22
C ASP A 130 -7.00 14.43 -6.13
N SER A 131 -5.73 14.74 -5.87
CA SER A 131 -4.90 14.02 -4.90
C SER A 131 -5.47 14.11 -3.48
N ILE A 132 -5.21 13.07 -2.68
CA ILE A 132 -5.52 13.06 -1.25
C ILE A 132 -4.79 14.22 -0.56
N GLU A 133 -5.52 14.98 0.26
CA GLU A 133 -4.89 15.92 1.19
C GLU A 133 -4.24 15.13 2.33
N LEU A 134 -2.91 15.13 2.34
CA LEU A 134 -2.10 14.47 3.37
C LEU A 134 -1.93 15.41 4.59
N PRO A 135 -1.71 14.86 5.80
CA PRO A 135 -1.56 15.64 7.03
C PRO A 135 -0.36 16.60 7.08
#